data_AF-A0AA38JJE2-F1
#
_entry.id   AF-A0AA38JJE2-F1
#
_cell.length_a   1.000
_cell.length_b   1.000
_cell.length_c   1.000
_cell.angle_alpha   90.00
_cell.angle_beta   90.00
_cell.angle_gamma   90.00
#
_symmetry.space_group_name_H-M   'P 1'
#
loop_
_entity.id
_entity.type
_entity.pdbx_description
1 polymer ?
#
loop_
_entity_poly.entity_id
_entity_poly.type
_entity_poly.pdbx_seq_one_letter_code
_entity_poly.pdbx_strand_id
1 'polypeptide(L)'
;MVTELFGKMTSRPSPEELDPEEIEEWEHGLLCQSGEFSAAFLHYCSSTGPFKDWDQLKADFEKIHNDNPIIFWESMKADREVSELADFALTVLQMVLNTAGNERQFSKVKIRKDRLRNRLQSMKLEQSIKIVENLREHHQNDGLKVTRNARKNHSEDHVGELLQVPRYGEVLQENDENNTRSALIMNRRKWRAEMAQWKEEAQRHGEIFGNDSEAALLFRGSAIEIQVLEGGQPRRARRGAYSEEQLLMELLAQEKEDEMLDDGALEGSGDEYDGH
;
A
#
# COMPACT_ATOMS: atom_id res chain seq x y z
N MET A 1 -10.49 -26.23 6.71
CA MET A 1 -9.87 -24.89 6.51
C MET A 1 -10.62 -23.78 7.25
N VAL A 2 -11.85 -23.39 6.88
CA VAL A 2 -12.55 -22.28 7.58
C VAL A 2 -12.91 -22.63 9.04
N THR A 3 -13.45 -23.83 9.26
CA THR A 3 -13.73 -24.35 10.62
C THR A 3 -12.46 -24.53 11.47
N GLU A 4 -11.34 -24.91 10.85
CA GLU A 4 -10.04 -24.99 11.53
C GLU A 4 -9.49 -23.61 11.91
N LEU A 5 -9.70 -22.60 11.06
CA LEU A 5 -9.34 -21.22 11.37
C LEU A 5 -10.17 -20.66 12.51
N PHE A 6 -11.48 -20.95 12.53
CA PHE A 6 -12.35 -20.62 13.65
C PHE A 6 -11.83 -21.28 14.93
N GLY A 7 -11.54 -22.59 14.90
CA GLY A 7 -10.96 -23.31 16.04
C GLY A 7 -9.66 -22.70 16.54
N LYS A 8 -8.76 -22.24 15.66
CA LYS A 8 -7.53 -21.54 16.06
C LYS A 8 -7.79 -20.16 16.66
N MET A 9 -8.86 -19.48 16.23
CA MET A 9 -9.22 -18.18 16.77
C MET A 9 -9.84 -18.30 18.17
N THR A 10 -10.60 -19.37 18.41
CA THR A 10 -11.27 -19.65 19.68
C THR A 10 -10.42 -20.44 20.66
N SER A 11 -9.33 -21.08 20.22
CA SER A 11 -8.38 -21.83 21.06
C SER A 11 -7.50 -20.94 21.96
N ARG A 12 -8.06 -19.89 22.55
CA ARG A 12 -7.36 -19.12 23.58
C ARG A 12 -7.07 -20.05 24.77
N PRO A 13 -5.90 -19.91 25.42
CA PRO A 13 -5.61 -20.68 26.61
C PRO A 13 -6.72 -20.44 27.64
N SER A 14 -7.14 -21.53 28.31
CA SER A 14 -8.06 -21.47 29.44
C SER A 14 -7.60 -20.37 30.40
N PRO A 15 -8.52 -19.57 30.98
CA PRO A 15 -8.18 -18.73 32.12
C PRO A 15 -7.41 -19.55 33.16
N GLU A 16 -6.29 -19.03 33.64
CA GLU A 16 -5.54 -19.66 34.74
C GLU A 16 -6.45 -19.69 35.97
N GLU A 17 -6.58 -20.87 36.59
CA GLU A 17 -7.39 -21.15 37.79
C GLU A 17 -8.89 -21.47 37.58
N LEU A 18 -9.25 -22.29 36.59
CA LEU A 18 -10.58 -22.93 36.56
C LEU A 18 -10.59 -24.26 37.32
N ASP A 19 -11.65 -24.50 38.07
CA ASP A 19 -11.90 -25.80 38.70
C ASP A 19 -12.14 -26.89 37.63
N PRO A 20 -11.91 -28.19 37.93
CA PRO A 20 -12.08 -29.27 36.95
C PRO A 20 -13.48 -29.32 36.29
N GLU A 21 -14.52 -28.98 37.06
CA GLU A 21 -15.90 -28.91 36.55
C GLU A 21 -16.09 -27.74 35.57
N GLU A 22 -15.47 -26.59 35.85
CA GLU A 22 -15.53 -25.42 34.97
C GLU A 22 -14.77 -25.63 33.66
N ILE A 23 -13.70 -26.43 33.69
CA ILE A 23 -12.97 -26.83 32.48
C ILE A 23 -13.86 -27.68 31.57
N GLU A 24 -14.59 -28.66 32.13
CA GLU A 24 -15.51 -29.51 31.34
C GLU A 24 -16.66 -28.68 30.73
N GLU A 25 -17.23 -27.75 31.49
CA GLU A 25 -18.26 -26.83 30.99
C GLU A 25 -17.72 -25.91 29.88
N TRP A 26 -16.51 -25.40 30.04
CA TRP A 26 -15.84 -24.57 29.04
C TRP A 26 -15.56 -25.34 27.76
N GLU A 27 -15.00 -26.54 27.85
CA GLU A 27 -14.74 -27.41 26.69
C GLU A 27 -16.03 -27.78 25.97
N HIS A 28 -17.08 -28.12 26.72
CA HIS A 28 -18.40 -28.41 26.15
C HIS A 28 -18.99 -27.18 25.44
N GLY A 29 -18.87 -25.99 26.04
CA GLY A 29 -19.28 -24.73 25.41
C GLY A 29 -18.56 -24.47 24.09
N LEU A 30 -17.24 -24.70 24.05
CA LEU A 30 -16.43 -24.56 22.84
C LEU A 30 -16.87 -25.53 21.74
N LEU A 31 -17.18 -26.77 22.12
CA LEU A 31 -17.66 -27.81 21.20
C LEU A 31 -19.03 -27.44 20.60
N CYS A 32 -19.95 -26.94 21.43
CA CYS A 32 -21.25 -26.45 21.00
C CYS A 32 -21.11 -25.27 20.03
N GLN A 33 -20.29 -24.27 20.36
CA GLN A 33 -20.02 -23.12 19.48
C GLN A 33 -19.45 -23.55 18.14
N SER A 34 -18.50 -24.49 18.13
CA SER A 34 -17.94 -25.05 16.90
C SER A 34 -19.00 -25.78 16.06
N GLY A 35 -19.91 -26.51 16.71
CA GLY A 35 -21.06 -27.15 16.09
C GLY A 35 -22.00 -26.14 15.42
N GLU A 36 -22.44 -25.13 16.17
CA GLU A 36 -23.29 -24.04 15.69
C GLU A 36 -22.64 -23.28 14.53
N PHE A 37 -21.37 -22.91 14.66
CA PHE A 37 -20.59 -22.28 13.59
C PHE A 37 -20.55 -23.14 12.32
N SER A 38 -20.29 -24.44 12.46
CA SER A 38 -20.21 -25.34 11.31
C SER A 38 -21.55 -25.49 10.59
N ALA A 39 -22.66 -25.54 11.34
CA ALA A 39 -24.01 -25.58 10.80
C ALA A 39 -24.35 -24.27 10.06
N ALA A 40 -24.08 -23.12 10.70
CA ALA A 40 -24.27 -21.80 10.11
C ALA A 40 -23.47 -21.63 8.82
N PHE A 41 -22.21 -22.09 8.82
CA PHE A 41 -21.35 -22.05 7.65
C PHE A 41 -21.89 -22.92 6.50
N LEU A 42 -22.42 -24.11 6.80
CA LEU A 42 -23.07 -24.95 5.79
C LEU A 42 -24.35 -24.31 5.25
N HIS A 43 -25.15 -23.65 6.10
CA HIS A 43 -26.32 -22.88 5.66
C HIS A 43 -25.93 -21.74 4.72
N TYR A 44 -24.85 -21.02 5.03
CA TYR A 44 -24.29 -20.00 4.15
C TYR A 44 -23.84 -20.57 2.81
N CYS A 45 -23.06 -21.67 2.79
CA CYS A 45 -22.58 -22.28 1.55
C CYS A 45 -23.69 -22.87 0.67
N SER A 46 -24.80 -23.29 1.27
CA SER A 46 -25.94 -23.85 0.56
C SER A 46 -27.02 -22.81 0.23
N SER A 47 -26.82 -21.54 0.60
CA SER A 47 -27.84 -20.49 0.54
C SER A 47 -29.18 -20.95 1.12
N THR A 48 -29.13 -21.68 2.24
CA THR A 48 -30.32 -22.19 2.94
C THR A 48 -30.48 -21.51 4.30
N GLY A 49 -31.67 -21.68 4.90
CA GLY A 49 -31.98 -21.09 6.20
C GLY A 49 -32.01 -19.56 6.14
N PRO A 50 -31.28 -18.84 7.03
CA PRO A 50 -31.24 -17.38 7.08
C PRO A 50 -30.76 -16.72 5.77
N PHE A 51 -30.02 -17.46 4.93
CA PHE A 51 -29.44 -16.93 3.69
C PHE A 51 -30.30 -17.17 2.44
N LYS A 52 -31.47 -17.80 2.57
CA LYS A 52 -32.28 -18.22 1.41
C LYS A 52 -32.72 -17.05 0.52
N ASP A 53 -33.07 -15.93 1.15
CA ASP A 53 -33.57 -14.75 0.44
C ASP A 53 -32.44 -13.78 0.08
N TRP A 54 -31.19 -14.09 0.45
CA TRP A 54 -30.04 -13.21 0.25
C TRP A 54 -29.79 -12.89 -1.22
N ASP A 55 -29.93 -13.87 -2.13
CA ASP A 55 -29.71 -13.63 -3.56
C ASP A 55 -30.67 -12.58 -4.14
N GLN A 56 -31.87 -12.47 -3.59
CA GLN A 56 -32.86 -11.46 -3.99
C GLN A 56 -32.60 -10.12 -3.30
N LEU A 57 -32.27 -10.15 -2.01
CA LEU A 57 -31.97 -8.96 -1.22
C LEU A 57 -30.63 -8.31 -1.58
N LYS A 58 -29.73 -9.06 -2.21
CA LYS A 58 -28.40 -8.59 -2.59
C LYS A 58 -28.49 -7.32 -3.42
N ALA A 59 -29.29 -7.30 -4.48
CA ALA A 59 -29.39 -6.14 -5.38
C ALA A 59 -29.86 -4.86 -4.67
N ASP A 60 -30.80 -5.00 -3.72
CA ASP A 60 -31.26 -3.86 -2.92
C ASP A 60 -30.21 -3.44 -1.90
N PHE A 61 -29.47 -4.39 -1.32
CA PHE A 61 -28.37 -4.14 -0.41
C PHE A 61 -27.21 -3.39 -1.10
N GLU A 62 -26.79 -3.83 -2.29
CA GLU A 62 -25.73 -3.16 -3.08
C GLU A 62 -26.09 -1.69 -3.33
N LYS A 63 -27.37 -1.43 -3.64
CA LYS A 63 -27.89 -0.09 -3.92
C LYS A 63 -27.90 0.84 -2.70
N ILE A 64 -28.15 0.31 -1.50
CA ILE A 64 -28.24 1.10 -0.26
C ILE A 64 -26.86 1.26 0.39
N HIS A 65 -26.06 0.20 0.42
CA HIS A 65 -24.85 0.09 1.25
C HIS A 65 -23.53 0.05 0.46
N ASN A 66 -23.57 0.17 -0.87
CA ASN A 66 -22.38 0.19 -1.75
C ASN A 66 -21.45 -1.02 -1.54
N ASP A 67 -22.01 -2.24 -1.43
CA ASP A 67 -21.27 -3.49 -1.25
C ASP A 67 -20.38 -3.57 0.00
N ASN A 68 -20.67 -2.81 1.06
CA ASN A 68 -19.86 -2.89 2.27
C ASN A 68 -20.15 -4.21 3.04
N PRO A 69 -19.20 -5.18 3.07
CA PRO A 69 -19.43 -6.47 3.70
C PRO A 69 -19.52 -6.37 5.23
N ILE A 70 -18.97 -5.33 5.84
CA ILE A 70 -19.02 -5.11 7.30
C ILE A 70 -20.48 -4.93 7.74
N ILE A 71 -21.23 -4.09 7.03
CA ILE A 71 -22.63 -3.78 7.36
C ILE A 71 -23.50 -5.03 7.22
N PHE A 72 -23.22 -5.86 6.21
CA PHE A 72 -23.93 -7.12 6.02
C PHE A 72 -23.76 -8.04 7.24
N TRP A 73 -22.51 -8.31 7.63
CA TRP A 73 -22.25 -9.18 8.79
C TRP A 73 -22.73 -8.57 10.11
N GLU A 74 -22.70 -7.24 10.27
CA GLU A 74 -23.30 -6.57 11.43
C GLU A 74 -24.82 -6.78 11.50
N SER A 75 -25.52 -6.76 10.36
CA SER A 75 -26.97 -7.02 10.34
C SER A 75 -27.30 -8.47 10.71
N MET A 76 -26.46 -9.43 10.28
CA MET A 76 -26.63 -10.86 10.55
C MET A 76 -26.34 -11.26 12.00
N LYS A 77 -25.74 -10.37 12.81
CA LYS A 77 -25.56 -10.61 14.25
C LYS A 77 -26.86 -10.68 15.03
N ALA A 78 -27.94 -10.11 14.51
CA ALA A 78 -29.25 -10.18 15.16
C ALA A 78 -29.78 -11.62 15.22
N ASP A 79 -29.35 -12.49 14.29
CA ASP A 79 -29.78 -13.88 14.21
C ASP A 79 -28.87 -14.77 15.05
N ARG A 80 -29.47 -15.42 16.05
CA ARG A 80 -28.75 -16.32 16.99
C ARG A 80 -28.06 -17.49 16.27
N GLU A 81 -28.64 -17.98 15.18
CA GLU A 81 -28.07 -19.12 14.44
C GLU A 81 -26.82 -18.75 13.64
N VAL A 82 -26.63 -17.46 13.34
CA VAL A 82 -25.56 -16.95 12.47
C VAL A 82 -24.58 -16.06 13.23
N SER A 83 -24.88 -15.71 14.49
CA SER A 83 -24.10 -14.75 15.28
C SER A 83 -22.62 -15.11 15.34
N GLU A 84 -22.28 -16.38 15.62
CA GLU A 84 -20.89 -16.85 15.70
C GLU A 84 -20.17 -16.75 14.34
N LEU A 85 -20.88 -17.07 13.25
CA LEU A 85 -20.34 -16.94 11.90
C LEU A 85 -20.12 -15.47 11.53
N ALA A 86 -21.06 -14.60 11.91
CA ALA A 86 -20.97 -13.17 11.68
C ALA A 86 -19.83 -12.52 12.47
N ASP A 87 -19.66 -12.89 13.74
CA ASP A 87 -18.53 -12.46 14.57
C ASP A 87 -17.20 -12.87 13.96
N PHE A 88 -17.08 -14.14 13.56
CA PHE A 88 -15.88 -14.64 12.89
C PHE A 88 -15.61 -13.91 11.56
N ALA A 89 -16.63 -13.67 10.74
CA ALA A 89 -16.46 -12.96 9.49
C ALA A 89 -15.99 -11.51 9.72
N LEU A 90 -16.54 -10.82 10.71
CA LEU A 90 -16.13 -9.47 11.09
C LEU A 90 -14.69 -9.41 11.57
N THR A 91 -14.24 -10.36 12.40
CA THR A 91 -12.84 -10.36 12.86
C THR A 91 -11.87 -10.63 11.73
N VAL A 92 -12.19 -11.56 10.82
CA VAL A 92 -11.38 -11.80 9.62
C VAL A 92 -11.31 -10.56 8.74
N LEU A 93 -12.45 -9.88 8.49
CA LEU A 93 -12.48 -8.64 7.73
C LEU A 93 -11.65 -7.54 8.39
N GLN A 94 -11.76 -7.37 9.71
CA GLN A 94 -10.94 -6.42 10.46
C GLN A 94 -9.44 -6.74 10.36
N MET A 95 -9.05 -8.02 10.45
CA MET A 95 -7.65 -8.43 10.26
C MET A 95 -7.15 -8.10 8.85
N VAL A 96 -7.95 -8.38 7.81
CA VAL A 96 -7.58 -8.08 6.41
C VAL A 96 -7.46 -6.58 6.18
N LEU A 97 -8.39 -5.78 6.71
CA LEU A 97 -8.33 -4.32 6.62
C LEU A 97 -7.09 -3.75 7.32
N ASN A 98 -6.76 -4.29 8.50
CA ASN A 98 -5.59 -3.88 9.26
C ASN A 98 -4.28 -4.27 8.56
N THR A 99 -4.18 -5.48 8.01
CA THR A 99 -2.96 -5.95 7.33
C THR A 99 -2.65 -5.18 6.05
N ALA A 100 -3.65 -4.88 5.23
CA ALA A 100 -3.47 -4.06 4.02
C ALA A 100 -3.08 -2.60 4.35
N GLY A 101 -3.59 -2.06 5.47
CA GLY A 101 -3.16 -0.77 6.01
C GLY A 101 -1.69 -0.78 6.45
N ASN A 102 -1.31 -1.84 7.17
CA ASN A 102 0.02 -2.02 7.73
C ASN A 102 1.10 -2.15 6.64
N GLU A 103 0.83 -2.85 5.53
CA GLU A 103 1.82 -2.99 4.45
C GLU A 103 2.25 -1.64 3.85
N ARG A 104 1.28 -0.73 3.64
CA ARG A 104 1.58 0.64 3.18
C ARG A 104 2.40 1.41 4.20
N GLN A 105 2.14 1.22 5.50
CA GLN A 105 2.95 1.83 6.56
C GLN A 105 4.38 1.25 6.55
N PHE A 106 4.53 -0.08 6.43
CA PHE A 106 5.82 -0.74 6.36
C PHE A 106 6.66 -0.28 5.17
N SER A 107 6.06 0.01 4.01
CA SER A 107 6.79 0.55 2.86
C SER A 107 7.49 1.89 3.19
N LYS A 108 6.86 2.76 3.98
CA LYS A 108 7.41 4.05 4.39
C LYS A 108 8.44 3.89 5.50
N VAL A 109 8.18 2.97 6.42
CA VAL A 109 9.09 2.59 7.50
C VAL A 109 10.37 2.01 6.94
N LYS A 110 10.29 1.17 5.91
CA LYS A 110 11.46 0.57 5.24
C LYS A 110 12.45 1.62 4.74
N ILE A 111 11.96 2.72 4.16
CA ILE A 111 12.81 3.84 3.71
C ILE A 111 13.54 4.51 4.89
N ARG A 112 12.88 4.61 6.06
CA ARG A 112 13.42 5.20 7.29
C ARG A 112 14.19 4.21 8.16
N LYS A 113 14.13 2.92 7.87
CA LYS A 113 14.87 1.85 8.55
C LYS A 113 16.17 1.55 7.80
N ASP A 114 16.09 1.34 6.48
CA ASP A 114 17.19 0.72 5.72
C ASP A 114 18.18 1.76 5.15
N ARG A 115 17.75 2.99 4.88
CA ARG A 115 18.65 4.02 4.31
C ARG A 115 19.43 4.71 5.42
N LEU A 116 20.74 4.45 5.51
CA LEU A 116 21.68 5.10 6.45
C LEU A 116 21.44 6.59 6.66
N ARG A 117 21.31 7.36 5.56
CA ARG A 117 21.12 8.82 5.62
C ARG A 117 19.86 9.26 6.37
N ASN A 118 18.83 8.42 6.40
CA ASN A 118 17.53 8.71 7.00
C ASN A 118 17.14 7.67 8.07
N ARG A 119 18.10 6.88 8.56
CA ARG A 119 17.83 5.80 9.50
C ARG A 119 17.45 6.39 10.86
N LEU A 120 16.29 5.99 11.38
CA LEU A 120 15.83 6.35 12.72
C LEU A 120 16.03 5.17 13.67
N GLN A 121 16.32 5.46 14.94
CA GLN A 121 16.29 4.48 16.03
C GLN A 121 14.88 3.90 16.19
N SER A 122 14.79 2.65 16.64
CA SER A 122 13.53 1.89 16.81
C SER A 122 12.47 2.68 17.60
N MET A 123 12.83 3.24 18.76
CA MET A 123 11.92 4.06 19.59
C MET A 123 11.34 5.27 18.83
N LYS A 124 12.17 6.00 18.10
CA LYS A 124 11.71 7.16 17.31
C LYS A 124 10.83 6.74 16.15
N LEU A 125 11.13 5.58 15.57
CA LEU A 125 10.36 5.02 14.47
C LEU A 125 8.96 4.64 14.94
N GLU A 126 8.85 3.97 16.09
CA GLU A 126 7.59 3.62 16.74
C GLU A 126 6.74 4.86 17.08
N GLN A 127 7.34 5.86 17.74
CA GLN A 127 6.67 7.13 18.02
C GLN A 127 6.20 7.81 16.73
N SER A 128 7.01 7.78 15.68
CA SER A 128 6.63 8.39 14.39
C SER A 128 5.44 7.68 13.74
N ILE A 129 5.32 6.36 13.89
CA ILE A 129 4.17 5.60 13.40
C ILE A 129 2.91 6.01 14.17
N LYS A 130 2.97 5.97 15.51
CA LYS A 130 1.86 6.35 16.41
C LYS A 130 1.36 7.76 16.13
N ILE A 131 2.27 8.73 16.01
CA ILE A 131 1.90 10.12 15.72
C ILE A 131 1.25 10.25 14.33
N VAL A 132 1.82 9.62 13.30
CA VAL A 132 1.28 9.70 11.94
C VAL A 132 -0.10 9.06 11.85
N GLU A 133 -0.34 7.98 12.60
CA GLU A 133 -1.62 7.29 12.69
C GLU A 133 -2.68 8.16 13.37
N ASN A 134 -2.41 8.66 14.58
CA ASN A 134 -3.30 9.56 15.29
C ASN A 134 -3.66 10.79 14.44
N LEU A 135 -2.66 11.38 13.77
CA LEU A 135 -2.87 12.58 12.94
C LEU A 135 -3.73 12.26 11.71
N ARG A 136 -3.62 11.04 11.16
CA ARG A 136 -4.44 10.57 10.05
C ARG A 136 -5.88 10.30 10.50
N GLU A 137 -6.08 9.73 11.69
CA GLU A 137 -7.42 9.55 12.28
C GLU A 137 -8.09 10.89 12.53
N HIS A 138 -7.40 11.84 13.17
CA HIS A 138 -7.89 13.20 13.36
C HIS A 138 -8.28 13.86 12.02
N HIS A 139 -7.40 13.83 11.01
CA HIS A 139 -7.72 14.38 9.70
C HIS A 139 -8.90 13.69 8.99
N GLN A 140 -9.17 12.42 9.30
CA GLN A 140 -10.34 11.70 8.79
C GLN A 140 -11.62 12.12 9.51
N ASN A 141 -11.57 12.22 10.84
CA ASN A 141 -12.68 12.64 11.67
C ASN A 141 -13.08 14.10 11.42
N ASP A 142 -12.09 14.97 11.19
CA ASP A 142 -12.32 16.39 10.88
C ASP A 142 -12.85 16.63 9.46
N GLY A 143 -12.97 15.58 8.63
CA GLY A 143 -13.36 15.69 7.22
C GLY A 143 -12.35 16.44 6.34
N LEU A 144 -11.19 16.81 6.91
CA LEU A 144 -10.11 17.55 6.23
C LEU A 144 -9.36 16.70 5.21
N LYS A 145 -9.55 15.37 5.24
CA LYS A 145 -9.01 14.47 4.23
C LYS A 145 -9.77 14.64 2.92
N VAL A 146 -9.32 15.61 2.12
CA VAL A 146 -9.68 15.72 0.71
C VAL A 146 -9.24 14.42 0.03
N THR A 147 -10.21 13.55 -0.29
CA THR A 147 -10.00 12.41 -1.17
C THR A 147 -9.58 12.96 -2.53
N ARG A 148 -8.27 13.05 -2.74
CA ARG A 148 -7.73 13.39 -4.05
C ARG A 148 -8.05 12.22 -4.95
N ASN A 149 -9.11 12.36 -5.75
CA ASN A 149 -9.37 11.47 -6.86
C ASN A 149 -8.10 11.37 -7.72
N ALA A 150 -7.86 10.18 -8.27
CA ALA A 150 -6.78 10.00 -9.23
C ALA A 150 -6.90 11.11 -10.28
N ARG A 151 -5.82 11.87 -10.48
CA ARG A 151 -5.81 12.97 -11.43
C ARG A 151 -6.05 12.36 -12.82
N LYS A 152 -7.28 12.46 -13.34
CA LYS A 152 -7.57 12.22 -14.74
C LYS A 152 -7.02 13.44 -15.48
N ASN A 153 -5.76 13.35 -15.91
CA ASN A 153 -5.10 14.43 -16.67
C ASN A 153 -5.74 14.62 -18.06
N HIS A 154 -6.45 13.61 -18.56
CA HIS A 154 -7.14 13.61 -19.84
C HIS A 154 -8.57 13.08 -19.66
N SER A 155 -9.53 13.62 -20.41
CA SER A 155 -10.85 13.01 -20.55
C SER A 155 -10.72 11.68 -21.30
N GLU A 156 -11.65 10.75 -21.07
CA GLU A 156 -11.64 9.44 -21.75
C GLU A 156 -11.71 9.60 -23.27
N ASP A 157 -12.46 10.60 -23.76
CA ASP A 157 -12.53 10.96 -25.17
C ASP A 157 -11.16 11.38 -25.73
N HIS A 158 -10.41 12.20 -24.97
CA HIS A 158 -9.09 12.66 -25.39
C HIS A 158 -8.01 11.58 -25.30
N VAL A 159 -8.17 10.62 -24.38
CA VAL A 159 -7.34 9.39 -24.38
C VAL A 159 -7.62 8.58 -25.64
N GLY A 160 -8.88 8.50 -26.08
CA GLY A 160 -9.26 7.88 -27.35
C GLY A 160 -8.56 8.53 -28.54
N GLU A 161 -8.55 9.86 -28.62
CA GLU A 161 -7.84 10.61 -29.66
C GLU A 161 -6.33 10.38 -29.63
N LEU A 162 -5.69 10.41 -28.44
CA LEU A 162 -4.26 10.12 -28.29
C LEU A 162 -3.89 8.68 -28.66
N LEU A 163 -4.84 7.75 -28.50
CA LEU A 163 -4.70 6.35 -28.90
C LEU A 163 -5.06 6.09 -30.36
N GLN A 164 -5.56 7.08 -31.11
CA GLN A 164 -5.62 7.04 -32.58
C GLN A 164 -4.21 7.19 -33.15
N VAL A 165 -3.34 6.25 -32.84
CA VAL A 165 -2.09 6.05 -33.58
C VAL A 165 -2.51 5.52 -34.95
N PRO A 166 -2.14 6.19 -36.06
CA PRO A 166 -2.38 5.69 -37.40
C PRO A 166 -1.92 4.24 -37.45
N ARG A 167 -2.84 3.32 -37.79
CA ARG A 167 -2.49 1.90 -37.84
C ARG A 167 -1.35 1.79 -38.84
N TYR A 168 -0.21 1.25 -38.42
CA TYR A 168 0.98 1.11 -39.27
C TYR A 168 0.71 0.42 -40.62
N GLY A 169 -0.44 -0.26 -40.78
CA GLY A 169 -0.89 -0.79 -42.06
C GLY A 169 -1.36 0.25 -43.09
N GLU A 170 -1.88 1.41 -42.69
CA GLU A 170 -2.35 2.47 -43.60
C GLU A 170 -1.17 3.28 -44.17
N VAL A 171 -0.16 3.55 -43.36
CA VAL A 171 1.12 4.18 -43.79
C VAL A 171 1.88 3.28 -44.78
N LEU A 172 1.61 1.97 -44.78
CA LEU A 172 2.25 1.02 -45.69
C LEU A 172 1.51 0.87 -47.03
N GLN A 173 0.25 1.32 -47.16
CA GLN A 173 -0.55 1.13 -48.39
C GLN A 173 -0.44 2.29 -49.38
N GLU A 174 -0.08 3.51 -48.96
CA GLU A 174 0.02 4.65 -49.88
C GLU A 174 1.30 4.68 -50.74
N ASN A 175 2.22 3.72 -50.58
CA ASN A 175 3.51 3.69 -51.30
C ASN A 175 3.67 2.53 -52.29
N ASP A 176 2.56 1.97 -52.76
CA ASP A 176 2.55 1.05 -53.89
C ASP A 176 2.43 1.83 -55.19
N GLU A 177 3.57 2.34 -55.67
CA GLU A 177 3.86 2.24 -57.11
C GLU A 177 5.34 2.31 -57.50
N ASN A 178 6.32 2.51 -56.59
CA ASN A 178 7.74 2.43 -57.03
C ASN A 178 8.86 2.20 -56.00
N ASN A 179 8.59 1.74 -54.77
CA ASN A 179 9.71 1.46 -53.85
C ASN A 179 9.44 0.32 -52.86
N THR A 180 9.41 -0.90 -53.37
CA THR A 180 9.39 -2.09 -52.52
C THR A 180 10.70 -2.20 -51.72
N ARG A 181 10.56 -2.16 -50.38
CA ARG A 181 11.52 -2.60 -49.33
C ARG A 181 12.51 -1.57 -48.75
N SER A 182 12.03 -0.63 -47.94
CA SER A 182 12.48 -0.46 -46.52
C SER A 182 11.94 0.82 -45.87
N ALA A 183 10.66 0.85 -45.48
CA ALA A 183 10.18 1.87 -44.54
C ALA A 183 10.51 1.51 -43.07
N LEU A 184 10.89 0.25 -42.82
CA LEU A 184 11.36 -0.20 -41.51
C LEU A 184 12.88 -0.12 -41.46
N ILE A 185 13.39 0.66 -40.51
CA ILE A 185 14.81 0.83 -40.27
C ILE A 185 15.33 -0.40 -39.53
N MET A 186 15.59 -1.47 -40.29
CA MET A 186 15.99 -2.77 -39.75
C MET A 186 17.46 -2.82 -39.32
N ASN A 187 18.23 -1.75 -39.52
CA ASN A 187 19.67 -1.74 -39.27
C ASN A 187 20.08 -0.50 -38.46
N ARG A 188 20.78 -0.73 -37.34
CA ARG A 188 21.23 0.30 -36.38
C ARG A 188 22.05 1.43 -37.03
N ARG A 189 22.77 1.13 -38.11
CA ARG A 189 23.54 2.15 -38.86
C ARG A 189 22.64 3.08 -39.67
N LYS A 190 21.56 2.55 -40.26
CA LYS A 190 20.54 3.35 -40.96
C LYS A 190 19.77 4.24 -39.99
N TRP A 191 19.43 3.72 -38.81
CA TRP A 191 18.78 4.51 -37.75
C TRP A 191 19.60 5.73 -37.33
N ARG A 192 20.91 5.56 -37.16
CA ARG A 192 21.79 6.70 -36.81
C ARG A 192 21.88 7.74 -37.92
N ALA A 193 21.84 7.31 -39.19
CA ALA A 193 21.88 8.23 -40.32
C ALA A 193 20.57 9.03 -40.44
N GLU A 194 19.41 8.36 -40.33
CA GLU A 194 18.12 9.07 -40.33
C GLU A 194 17.95 9.97 -39.10
N MET A 195 18.36 9.53 -37.90
CA MET A 195 18.35 10.40 -36.73
C MET A 195 19.26 11.62 -36.87
N ALA A 196 20.38 11.51 -37.59
CA ALA A 196 21.23 12.66 -37.90
C ALA A 196 20.54 13.60 -38.89
N GLN A 197 19.89 13.04 -39.91
CA GLN A 197 19.12 13.79 -40.88
C GLN A 197 17.95 14.53 -40.24
N TRP A 198 17.18 13.88 -39.35
CA TRP A 198 16.11 14.52 -38.59
C TRP A 198 16.60 15.61 -37.64
N LYS A 199 17.80 15.47 -37.07
CA LYS A 199 18.42 16.53 -36.27
C LYS A 199 18.76 17.75 -37.12
N GLU A 200 19.38 17.55 -38.28
CA GLU A 200 19.70 18.64 -39.21
C GLU A 200 18.44 19.27 -39.80
N GLU A 201 17.40 18.48 -40.06
CA GLU A 201 16.13 18.95 -40.60
C GLU A 201 15.31 19.71 -39.55
N ALA A 202 15.31 19.26 -38.29
CA ALA A 202 14.75 20.01 -37.16
C ALA A 202 15.52 21.32 -36.91
N GLN A 203 16.85 21.29 -37.07
CA GLN A 203 17.68 22.49 -36.94
C GLN A 203 17.41 23.49 -38.07
N ARG A 204 17.28 23.02 -39.33
CA ARG A 204 16.86 23.84 -40.47
C ARG A 204 15.43 24.36 -40.32
N HIS A 205 14.49 23.56 -39.81
CA HIS A 205 13.13 24.01 -39.54
C HIS A 205 13.10 25.09 -38.46
N GLY A 206 13.93 24.99 -37.42
CA GLY A 206 14.09 26.04 -36.40
C GLY A 206 14.74 27.33 -36.92
N GLU A 207 15.51 27.25 -38.01
CA GLU A 207 16.10 28.40 -38.70
C GLU A 207 15.11 29.05 -39.69
N ILE A 208 14.24 28.27 -40.34
CA ILE A 208 13.25 28.75 -41.34
C ILE A 208 11.99 29.30 -40.66
N PHE A 209 11.46 28.60 -39.66
CA PHE A 209 10.31 29.03 -38.86
C PHE A 209 10.86 29.61 -37.57
N GLY A 210 11.38 30.84 -37.66
CA GLY A 210 12.00 31.53 -36.55
C GLY A 210 11.14 31.44 -35.29
N ASN A 211 11.65 30.73 -34.29
CA ASN A 211 11.32 30.84 -32.87
C ASN A 211 9.84 31.06 -32.50
N ASP A 212 8.90 30.40 -33.18
CA ASP A 212 7.54 30.28 -32.67
C ASP A 212 7.54 29.25 -31.53
N SER A 213 7.35 29.83 -30.35
CA SER A 213 8.03 29.47 -29.11
C SER A 213 7.23 28.47 -28.27
N GLU A 214 6.84 27.32 -28.85
CA GLU A 214 6.12 26.28 -28.08
C GLU A 214 6.75 24.88 -28.17
N ALA A 215 7.29 24.48 -29.32
CA ALA A 215 7.91 23.15 -29.44
C ALA A 215 9.33 23.07 -28.82
N ALA A 216 10.05 24.19 -28.74
CA ALA A 216 11.40 24.24 -28.17
C ALA A 216 11.42 24.03 -26.64
N LEU A 217 10.29 24.26 -25.95
CA LEU A 217 10.17 24.06 -24.50
C LEU A 217 10.04 22.59 -24.10
N LEU A 218 9.62 21.70 -25.02
CA LEU A 218 9.41 20.30 -24.68
C LEU A 218 10.72 19.47 -24.64
N PHE A 219 11.78 19.92 -25.34
CA PHE A 219 13.04 19.17 -25.47
C PHE A 219 14.31 19.89 -24.98
N ARG A 220 14.25 21.21 -24.72
CA ARG A 220 15.29 21.87 -23.91
C ARG A 220 14.90 21.73 -22.44
N GLY A 221 15.47 20.72 -21.77
CA GLY A 221 15.64 20.79 -20.32
C GLY A 221 16.46 22.03 -19.99
N SER A 222 15.77 23.14 -19.72
CA SER A 222 16.41 24.40 -19.37
C SER A 222 17.12 24.20 -18.04
N ALA A 223 18.44 24.11 -18.12
CA ALA A 223 19.31 24.47 -17.01
C ALA A 223 18.90 25.88 -16.59
N ILE A 224 18.29 25.98 -15.41
CA ILE A 224 17.92 27.26 -14.81
C ILE A 224 19.25 27.93 -14.43
N GLU A 225 19.67 28.90 -15.24
CA GLU A 225 20.71 29.84 -14.91
C GLU A 225 20.14 30.80 -13.86
N ILE A 226 20.31 30.44 -12.59
CA ILE A 226 20.03 31.32 -11.46
C ILE A 226 21.07 32.44 -11.52
N GLN A 227 20.63 33.64 -11.92
CA GLN A 227 21.39 34.86 -11.76
C GLN A 227 21.82 34.98 -10.29
N VAL A 228 23.14 34.94 -10.10
CA VAL A 228 23.81 35.08 -8.82
C VAL A 228 23.66 36.53 -8.37
N LEU A 229 22.68 36.79 -7.50
CA LEU A 229 22.67 37.96 -6.64
C LEU A 229 23.75 37.76 -5.58
N GLU A 230 24.71 38.68 -5.57
CA GLU A 230 25.87 38.75 -4.70
C GLU A 230 25.46 38.63 -3.21
N GLY A 231 25.80 37.49 -2.61
CA GLY A 231 25.49 37.17 -1.22
C GLY A 231 26.01 35.78 -0.88
N GLY A 232 27.33 35.63 -0.83
CA GLY A 232 28.02 34.35 -0.66
C GLY A 232 27.68 33.65 0.67
N GLN A 233 26.86 32.61 0.62
CA GLN A 233 26.92 31.51 1.57
C GLN A 233 27.67 30.33 0.93
N PRO A 234 28.62 29.69 1.64
CA PRO A 234 29.36 28.56 1.10
C PRO A 234 28.39 27.41 0.83
N ARG A 235 28.33 26.99 -0.44
CA ARG A 235 27.66 25.75 -0.86
C ARG A 235 28.20 24.61 -0.01
N ARG A 236 27.33 24.02 0.82
CA ARG A 236 27.65 22.79 1.58
C ARG A 236 28.22 21.77 0.60
N ALA A 237 29.47 21.36 0.85
CA ALA A 237 30.11 20.29 0.10
C ALA A 237 29.19 19.07 0.06
N ARG A 238 28.96 18.53 -1.14
CA ARG A 238 28.27 17.24 -1.29
C ARG A 238 29.11 16.20 -0.55
N ARG A 239 28.60 15.71 0.60
CA ARG A 239 29.19 14.57 1.30
C ARG A 239 29.26 13.40 0.32
N GLY A 240 30.44 12.79 0.20
CA GLY A 240 30.69 11.67 -0.69
C GLY A 240 29.74 10.51 -0.42
N ALA A 241 29.52 9.68 -1.44
CA ALA A 241 28.83 8.40 -1.26
C ALA A 241 29.64 7.55 -0.26
N TYR A 242 28.97 6.99 0.74
CA TYR A 242 29.59 6.08 1.70
C TYR A 242 30.05 4.81 0.98
N SER A 243 31.24 4.31 1.31
CA SER A 243 31.69 3.01 0.82
C SER A 243 30.93 1.89 1.54
N GLU A 244 30.82 0.75 0.87
CA GLU A 244 30.07 -0.42 1.36
C GLU A 244 30.62 -0.96 2.70
N GLU A 245 31.95 -0.90 2.89
CA GLU A 245 32.59 -1.24 4.17
C GLU A 245 32.25 -0.27 5.30
N GLN A 246 32.15 1.02 4.99
CA GLN A 246 31.80 2.03 6.00
C GLN A 246 30.35 1.86 6.46
N LEU A 247 29.47 1.47 5.53
CA LEU A 247 28.09 1.09 5.79
C LEU A 247 28.03 -0.15 6.69
N LEU A 248 28.84 -1.18 6.41
CA LEU A 248 28.89 -2.40 7.23
C LEU A 248 29.39 -2.13 8.66
N MET A 249 30.42 -1.30 8.82
CA MET A 249 30.97 -0.97 10.14
C MET A 249 30.01 -0.14 10.99
N GLU A 250 29.26 0.78 10.39
CA GLU A 250 28.23 1.56 11.09
C GLU A 250 27.04 0.69 11.48
N LEU A 251 26.67 -0.30 10.65
CA LEU A 251 25.64 -1.29 10.98
C LEU A 251 26.03 -2.13 12.21
N LEU A 252 27.27 -2.65 12.25
CA LEU A 252 27.78 -3.45 13.37
C LEU A 252 27.95 -2.65 14.66
N ALA A 253 28.27 -1.35 14.55
CA ALA A 253 28.39 -0.48 15.72
C ALA A 253 27.04 -0.20 16.37
N GLN A 254 25.98 0.01 15.57
CA GLN A 254 24.64 0.24 16.10
C GLN A 254 23.94 -1.04 16.58
N GLU A 255 24.24 -2.21 16.00
CA GLU A 255 23.74 -3.49 16.53
C GLU A 255 24.23 -3.73 17.97
N LYS A 256 25.44 -3.28 18.31
CA LYS A 256 25.97 -3.29 19.68
C LYS A 256 25.33 -2.24 20.60
N GLU A 257 24.79 -1.15 20.07
CA GLU A 257 24.08 -0.14 20.86
C GLU A 257 22.60 -0.51 21.08
N ASP A 258 21.98 -1.24 20.14
CA ASP A 258 20.63 -1.81 20.25
C ASP A 258 20.61 -3.14 21.03
N GLU A 259 21.78 -3.72 21.36
CA GLU A 259 21.92 -4.83 22.29
C GLU A 259 21.55 -4.31 23.69
N MET A 260 20.27 -4.43 24.05
CA MET A 260 19.79 -4.12 25.39
C MET A 260 20.69 -4.87 26.38
N LEU A 261 21.31 -4.14 27.30
CA LEU A 261 21.78 -4.72 28.55
C LEU A 261 20.56 -5.44 29.14
N ASP A 262 20.64 -6.76 29.15
CA ASP A 262 19.76 -7.63 29.93
C ASP A 262 19.83 -7.10 31.36
N ASP A 263 18.82 -6.32 31.76
CA ASP A 263 18.63 -5.82 33.12
C ASP A 263 18.35 -7.05 33.98
N GLY A 264 19.46 -7.74 34.30
CA GLY A 264 19.48 -8.90 35.16
C GLY A 264 18.83 -8.54 36.48
N ALA A 265 17.77 -9.28 36.79
CA ALA A 265 17.34 -9.64 38.13
C ALA A 265 17.69 -8.62 39.23
N LEU A 266 16.83 -7.62 39.41
CA LEU A 266 16.66 -6.96 40.70
C LEU A 266 15.81 -7.89 41.61
N GLU A 267 16.37 -9.06 41.93
CA GLU A 267 16.01 -9.79 43.14
C GLU A 267 16.74 -9.11 44.31
N GLY A 268 15.99 -8.59 45.29
CA GLY A 268 16.62 -8.14 46.52
C GLY A 268 15.75 -7.24 47.38
N SER A 269 14.99 -7.90 48.26
CA SER A 269 14.67 -7.51 49.66
C SER A 269 14.01 -6.14 49.87
N GLY A 270 12.78 -6.05 50.38
CA GLY A 270 12.34 -6.76 51.57
C GLY A 270 12.34 -5.78 52.74
N ASP A 271 11.14 -5.59 53.28
CA ASP A 271 10.82 -5.19 54.65
C ASP A 271 10.68 -3.71 55.05
N GLU A 272 9.77 -3.54 56.01
CA GLU A 272 9.48 -2.38 56.87
C GLU A 272 8.50 -1.30 56.37
N TYR A 273 7.20 -1.59 56.52
CA TYR A 273 6.21 -0.58 56.92
C TYR A 273 5.88 -0.79 58.40
N ASP A 274 6.52 -0.01 59.27
CA ASP A 274 6.06 0.21 60.65
C ASP A 274 5.25 1.51 60.71
N GLY A 275 4.06 1.41 61.30
CA GLY A 275 3.10 2.51 61.42
C GLY A 275 3.45 3.51 62.52
N HIS A 276 3.15 4.78 62.24
CA HIS A 276 2.84 5.81 63.24
C HIS A 276 1.88 6.85 62.66
#